data_AF-A0A1Q6CDW0-F1
#
_entry.id   AF-A0A1Q6CDW0-F1
#
_cell.length_a   1.000
_cell.length_b   1.000
_cell.length_c   1.000
_cell.angle_alpha   90.00
_cell.angle_beta   90.00
_cell.angle_gamma   90.00
#
_symmetry.space_group_name_H-M   'P 1'
#
loop_
_entity.id
_entity.type
_entity.pdbx_description
1 polymer ?
#
loop_
_entity_poly.entity_id
_entity_poly.type
_entity_poly.pdbx_seq_one_letter_code
_entity_poly.pdbx_strand_id
1 'polypeptide(L)'
;MHQLVDMFIKGRIDVLLFERSSVMTLLAEKDIYGIHYQSIGLIPASIAVSKDEEGTELKKQLDEVIKTLDLDKIFSGYLQYIYLPSKGVTSKFQVNY
;
A
#
# COMPACT_ATOMS: atom_id res chain seq x y z
N MET A 1 -1.39 -10.16 8.44
CA MET A 1 -0.61 -10.11 7.19
C MET A 1 0.73 -10.84 7.29
N HIS A 2 1.54 -10.60 8.34
CA HIS A 2 2.88 -11.20 8.49
C HIS A 2 2.95 -12.72 8.27
N GLN A 3 2.02 -13.50 8.83
CA GLN A 3 2.02 -14.96 8.66
C GLN A 3 1.81 -15.41 7.20
N LEU A 4 0.95 -14.74 6.43
CA LEU A 4 0.71 -15.08 5.02
C LEU A 4 1.94 -14.78 4.17
N VAL A 5 2.59 -13.64 4.41
CA VAL A 5 3.83 -13.27 3.74
C VAL A 5 4.96 -14.24 4.11
N ASP A 6 5.06 -14.66 5.37
CA ASP A 6 6.05 -15.65 5.80
C ASP A 6 5.79 -17.03 5.17
N MET A 7 4.54 -17.44 5.00
CA MET A 7 4.19 -18.68 4.29
C MET A 7 4.56 -18.61 2.80
N PHE A 8 4.33 -17.46 2.17
CA PHE A 8 4.73 -17.19 0.79
C PHE A 8 6.25 -17.25 0.63
N ILE A 9 7.02 -16.57 1.49
CA ILE A 9 8.49 -16.58 1.48
C ILE A 9 9.04 -18.01 1.67
N LYS A 10 8.38 -18.82 2.50
CA LYS A 10 8.75 -20.22 2.75
C LYS A 10 8.32 -21.19 1.65
N GLY A 11 7.69 -20.71 0.57
CA GLY A 11 7.19 -21.54 -0.52
C GLY A 11 6.00 -22.45 -0.13
N ARG A 12 5.27 -22.11 0.93
CA ARG A 12 4.04 -22.82 1.33
C ARG A 12 2.80 -22.30 0.61
N ILE A 13 2.90 -21.11 0.02
CA ILE A 13 1.88 -20.46 -0.79
C ILE A 13 2.59 -19.95 -2.04
N ASP A 14 2.06 -20.27 -3.22
CA ASP A 14 2.67 -19.87 -4.49
C ASP A 14 2.23 -18.47 -4.96
N VAL A 15 1.03 -18.03 -4.53
CA VAL A 15 0.42 -16.75 -4.95
C VAL A 15 -0.26 -16.08 -3.77
N LEU A 16 -0.02 -14.77 -3.60
CA LEU A 16 -0.67 -13.94 -2.59
C LEU A 16 -1.39 -12.77 -3.28
N LEU A 17 -2.66 -12.53 -2.91
CA LEU A 17 -3.35 -11.28 -3.22
C LEU A 17 -3.18 -10.30 -2.06
N PHE A 18 -2.72 -9.07 -2.34
CA PHE A 18 -2.38 -8.11 -1.30
C PHE A 18 -2.49 -6.64 -1.76
N GLU A 19 -2.56 -5.74 -0.77
CA GLU A 19 -2.34 -4.31 -0.97
C GLU A 19 -0.83 -4.05 -1.10
N ARG A 20 -0.45 -3.37 -2.19
CA ARG A 20 0.93 -3.32 -2.69
C ARG A 20 1.90 -2.68 -1.71
N SER A 21 1.58 -1.51 -1.16
CA SER A 21 2.51 -0.74 -0.32
C SER A 21 2.89 -1.52 0.94
N SER A 22 1.91 -2.19 1.57
CA SER A 22 2.12 -2.96 2.80
C SER A 22 3.05 -4.16 2.59
N VAL A 23 2.83 -4.96 1.54
CA VAL A 23 3.63 -6.18 1.33
C VAL A 23 4.98 -5.87 0.73
N MET A 24 5.08 -4.90 -0.19
CA MET A 24 6.37 -4.51 -0.77
C MET A 24 7.32 -3.94 0.29
N THR A 25 6.79 -3.12 1.21
CA THR A 25 7.57 -2.63 2.36
C THR A 25 8.07 -3.78 3.22
N LEU A 26 7.19 -4.73 3.56
CA LEU A 26 7.56 -5.88 4.39
C LEU A 26 8.59 -6.80 3.72
N LEU A 27 8.51 -7.00 2.41
CA LEU A 27 9.52 -7.75 1.65
C LEU A 27 10.86 -7.02 1.66
N ALA A 28 10.87 -5.70 1.47
CA ALA A 28 12.09 -4.89 1.51
C ALA A 28 12.75 -4.88 2.90
N GLU A 29 11.97 -4.72 3.97
CA GLU A 29 12.45 -4.79 5.36
C GLU A 29 13.07 -6.15 5.71
N LYS A 30 12.66 -7.21 5.03
CA LYS A 30 13.17 -8.59 5.21
C LYS A 30 14.28 -8.97 4.22
N ASP A 31 14.78 -8.03 3.42
CA ASP A 31 15.75 -8.27 2.34
C ASP A 31 15.29 -9.38 1.35
N ILE A 32 13.99 -9.49 1.11
CA ILE A 32 13.42 -10.48 0.17
C ILE A 32 13.21 -9.84 -1.20
N TYR A 33 13.81 -10.46 -2.23
CA TYR A 33 13.77 -10.00 -3.62
C TYR A 33 13.50 -11.16 -4.59
N GLY A 34 13.34 -10.87 -5.88
CA GLY A 34 13.02 -11.88 -6.90
C GLY A 34 11.55 -12.27 -6.99
N ILE A 35 10.65 -11.57 -6.28
CA ILE A 35 9.21 -11.84 -6.30
C ILE A 35 8.56 -11.20 -7.52
N HIS A 36 7.92 -12.03 -8.34
CA HIS A 36 7.10 -11.57 -9.46
C HIS A 36 5.78 -10.98 -8.95
N TYR A 37 5.37 -9.85 -9.51
CA TYR A 37 4.10 -9.22 -9.14
C TYR A 37 3.35 -8.70 -10.37
N GLN A 38 2.03 -8.64 -10.25
CA GLN A 38 1.11 -8.10 -11.25
C GLN A 38 -0.03 -7.38 -10.52
N SER A 39 -0.26 -6.12 -10.88
CA SER A 39 -1.40 -5.34 -10.44
C SER A 39 -2.66 -5.84 -11.12
N ILE A 40 -3.71 -6.04 -10.34
CA ILE A 40 -5.04 -6.46 -10.84
C ILE A 40 -6.09 -5.35 -10.75
N GLY A 41 -5.78 -4.24 -10.08
CA GLY A 41 -6.65 -3.08 -9.97
C GLY A 41 -6.07 -1.99 -9.06
N LEU A 42 -6.75 -0.85 -9.01
CA LEU A 42 -6.51 0.23 -8.05
C LEU A 42 -7.70 0.31 -7.10
N ILE A 43 -7.45 0.28 -5.79
CA ILE A 43 -8.49 0.43 -4.77
C ILE A 43 -8.25 1.78 -4.07
N PRO A 44 -9.15 2.78 -4.22
CA PRO A 44 -9.04 4.03 -3.51
C PRO A 44 -9.13 3.83 -1.99
N ALA A 45 -8.28 4.53 -1.23
CA ALA A 45 -8.36 4.57 0.23
C ALA A 45 -9.24 5.74 0.68
N SER A 46 -10.06 5.50 1.71
CA SER A 46 -10.99 6.50 2.27
C SER A 46 -11.02 6.39 3.79
N ILE A 47 -11.37 7.49 4.47
CA ILE A 47 -11.61 7.49 5.92
C ILE A 47 -13.08 7.13 6.17
N ALA A 48 -13.32 6.15 7.02
CA ALA A 48 -14.66 5.77 7.46
C ALA A 48 -15.02 6.50 8.76
N VAL A 49 -16.28 6.94 8.85
CA VAL A 49 -16.88 7.56 10.04
C VAL A 49 -18.13 6.76 10.46
N SER A 50 -18.61 6.98 11.68
CA SER A 50 -19.89 6.42 12.14
C SER A 50 -21.05 6.92 11.27
N LYS A 51 -22.10 6.09 11.17
CA LYS A 51 -23.32 6.42 10.42
C LYS A 51 -24.35 7.11 11.32
N ASP A 52 -23.96 8.24 11.89
CA ASP A 52 -24.78 9.09 12.76
C ASP A 52 -24.49 10.58 12.49
N GLU A 53 -25.17 11.46 13.23
CA GLU A 53 -25.02 12.91 13.07
C GLU A 53 -23.60 13.38 13.40
N GLU A 54 -23.00 12.84 14.46
CA GLU A 54 -21.62 13.15 14.86
C GLU A 54 -20.62 12.73 13.77
N GLY A 55 -20.75 11.51 13.23
CA GLY A 55 -19.93 11.02 12.14
C GLY A 55 -20.09 11.83 10.86
N THR A 56 -21.31 12.30 10.57
CA THR A 56 -21.57 13.17 9.42
C THR A 56 -20.85 14.50 9.54
N GLU A 57 -20.89 15.13 10.71
CA GLU A 57 -20.17 16.38 10.96
C GLU A 57 -18.66 16.16 10.94
N LEU A 58 -18.15 15.09 11.55
CA LEU A 58 -16.74 14.72 11.50
C LEU A 58 -16.26 14.51 10.06
N LYS A 59 -17.05 13.82 9.23
CA LYS A 59 -16.71 13.63 7.81
C LYS A 59 -16.52 14.96 7.11
N LYS A 60 -17.43 15.91 7.32
CA LYS A 60 -17.36 17.24 6.70
C LYS A 60 -16.07 17.96 7.12
N GLN A 61 -15.72 17.92 8.40
CA GLN A 61 -14.49 18.54 8.90
C GLN A 61 -13.24 17.88 8.32
N LEU A 62 -13.21 16.54 8.26
CA LEU A 62 -12.11 15.79 7.65
C LEU A 62 -11.96 16.13 6.15
N ASP A 63 -13.06 16.17 5.40
CA ASP A 63 -13.04 16.49 3.97
C ASP A 63 -12.45 17.89 3.70
N GLU A 64 -12.78 18.88 4.54
CA GLU A 64 -12.20 20.23 4.40
C GLU A 64 -10.71 20.27 4.74
N VAL A 65 -10.30 19.59 5.82
CA VAL A 65 -8.88 19.54 6.20
C VAL A 65 -8.06 18.81 5.14
N ILE A 66 -8.52 17.66 4.64
CA ILE A 66 -7.79 16.85 3.66
C ILE A 66 -7.47 17.65 2.39
N LYS A 67 -8.39 18.51 1.92
CA LYS A 67 -8.16 19.37 0.74
C LYS A 67 -6.99 20.33 0.90
N THR A 68 -6.61 20.66 2.14
CA THR A 68 -5.51 21.58 2.45
C THR A 68 -4.16 20.88 2.62
N LEU A 69 -4.15 19.55 2.68
CA LEU A 69 -2.95 18.76 2.92
C LEU A 69 -2.14 18.57 1.64
N ASP A 70 -0.82 18.69 1.77
CA ASP A 70 0.13 18.22 0.77
C ASP A 70 0.29 16.70 0.91
N LEU A 71 -0.61 15.96 0.26
CA LEU A 71 -0.67 14.50 0.33
C LEU A 71 0.61 13.86 -0.24
N ASP A 72 1.22 14.46 -1.26
CA ASP A 72 2.45 13.95 -1.88
C ASP A 72 3.60 13.97 -0.87
N LYS A 73 3.73 15.07 -0.12
CA LYS A 73 4.71 15.17 0.95
C LYS A 73 4.45 14.18 2.08
N ILE A 74 3.20 14.07 2.54
CA ILE A 74 2.81 13.17 3.65
C ILE A 74 3.06 11.71 3.29
N PHE A 75 2.74 11.31 2.05
CA PHE A 75 2.83 9.91 1.63
C PHE A 75 4.13 9.57 0.89
N SER A 76 5.08 10.51 0.74
CA SER A 76 6.34 10.33 0.02
C SER A 76 7.07 8.99 0.28
N GLY A 77 7.12 8.52 1.52
CA GLY A 77 7.73 7.23 1.87
C GLY A 77 6.94 5.98 1.41
N TYR A 78 5.63 6.11 1.21
CA TYR A 78 4.74 5.07 0.68
C TYR A 78 4.61 5.12 -0.85
N LEU A 79 4.78 6.32 -1.43
CA LEU A 79 4.63 6.57 -2.86
C LEU A 79 5.59 5.73 -3.72
N GLN A 80 6.78 5.40 -3.21
CA GLN A 80 7.76 4.58 -3.93
C GLN A 80 7.17 3.24 -4.42
N TYR A 81 6.26 2.64 -3.65
CA TYR A 81 5.63 1.37 -4.02
C TYR A 81 4.33 1.59 -4.82
N ILE A 82 3.64 2.70 -4.60
CA ILE A 82 2.42 3.05 -5.33
C ILE A 82 2.73 3.28 -6.81
N TYR A 83 3.85 3.94 -7.14
CA TYR A 83 4.23 4.23 -8.52
C TYR A 83 4.96 3.10 -9.24
N LEU A 84 5.06 1.91 -8.64
CA LEU A 84 5.64 0.76 -9.34
C LEU A 84 4.85 0.44 -10.63
N PRO A 85 5.55 0.01 -11.70
CA PRO A 85 4.92 -0.47 -12.91
C PRO A 85 3.86 -1.53 -12.59
N SER A 86 2.84 -1.68 -13.44
CA SER A 86 1.76 -2.64 -13.21
C SER A 86 2.22 -4.10 -13.11
N LYS A 87 3.44 -4.43 -13.53
CA LYS A 87 4.06 -5.75 -13.38
C LYS A 87 5.57 -5.62 -13.26
N GLY A 88 6.20 -6.58 -12.60
CA GLY A 88 7.65 -6.59 -12.48
C GLY A 88 8.17 -7.69 -11.55
N VAL A 89 9.43 -7.51 -11.15
CA VAL A 89 10.12 -8.36 -10.16
C VAL A 89 10.71 -7.44 -9.11
N THR A 90 10.53 -7.76 -7.83
CA THR A 90 11.13 -6.98 -6.72
C THR A 90 12.66 -7.07 -6.79
N SER A 91 13.36 -5.94 -6.70
CA SER A 91 14.82 -5.84 -6.72
C SER A 91 15.35 -5.04 -5.54
N LYS A 92 16.59 -5.34 -5.11
CA LYS A 92 17.28 -4.60 -4.04
C LYS A 92 17.60 -3.16 -4.41
N PHE A 93 17.79 -2.92 -5.70
CA PHE A 93 17.98 -1.60 -6.27
C PHE A 93 16.67 -1.23 -6.97
N GLN A 94 15.87 -0.34 -6.37
CA GLN A 94 14.78 0.30 -7.11
C GLN A 94 15.33 1.54 -7.80
N VAL A 95 15.00 1.66 -9.09
CA VAL A 95 15.32 2.79 -9.95
C VAL A 95 14.61 4.01 -9.38
N ASN A 96 15.38 5.05 -9.05
CA ASN A 96 14.84 6.36 -8.74
C ASN A 96 14.03 6.83 -9.96
N TYR A 97 12.73 7.06 -9.77
CA TYR A 97 11.92 7.84 -10.71
C TYR A 97 12.03 9.31 -10.38
#